data_AF-A0A7C0XE91-F1
#
_entry.id   AF-A0A7C0XE91-F1
#
_cell.length_a   1.000
_cell.length_b   1.000
_cell.length_c   1.000
_cell.angle_alpha   90.00
_cell.angle_beta   90.00
_cell.angle_gamma   90.00
#
_symmetry.space_group_name_H-M   'P 1'
#
loop_
_entity.id
_entity.type
_entity.pdbx_description
1 polymer ?
#
loop_
_entity_poly.entity_id
_entity_poly.type
_entity_poly.pdbx_seq_one_letter_code
_entity_poly.pdbx_strand_id
1 'polypeptide(L)'
;MIFTIKMKTTTTTATRNRRIRVLFHSLGLSCLGGAIFLQILVFTDILQHGYFMAVENNPAILAFEIVLTFFALIYFVYMYQRFIRSVR
;
A
#
# COMPACT_ATOMS: atom_id res chain seq x y z
N MET A 1 27.04 -43.98 15.32
CA MET A 1 26.55 -42.76 15.99
C MET A 1 26.95 -41.55 15.16
N ILE A 2 26.19 -41.22 14.09
CA ILE A 2 26.36 -39.96 13.35
C ILE A 2 24.96 -39.55 12.92
N PHE A 3 24.28 -38.80 13.78
CA PHE A 3 22.98 -38.22 13.45
C PHE A 3 23.16 -37.15 12.37
N THR A 4 22.49 -37.37 11.25
CA THR A 4 22.21 -36.41 10.18
C THR A 4 21.51 -35.17 10.75
N ILE A 5 22.28 -34.13 11.06
CA ILE A 5 21.75 -32.77 11.25
C ILE A 5 22.03 -32.00 9.96
N LYS A 6 21.19 -32.23 8.96
CA LYS A 6 21.13 -31.39 7.75
C LYS A 6 20.28 -30.16 8.10
N MET A 7 20.96 -29.02 8.24
CA MET A 7 20.47 -27.64 8.12
C MET A 7 18.98 -27.38 8.42
N LYS A 8 18.69 -26.82 9.59
CA LYS A 8 17.42 -26.13 9.90
C LYS A 8 17.70 -24.67 10.28
N THR A 9 18.26 -23.89 9.36
CA THR A 9 18.57 -22.46 9.60
C THR A 9 18.13 -21.51 8.48
N THR A 10 17.38 -21.97 7.49
CA THR A 10 16.94 -21.16 6.33
C THR A 10 15.42 -21.03 6.17
N THR A 11 14.60 -21.57 7.07
CA THR A 11 13.14 -21.54 6.94
C THR A 11 12.48 -20.32 7.62
N THR A 12 13.07 -19.78 8.68
CA THR A 12 12.54 -18.64 9.44
C THR A 12 12.68 -17.30 8.70
N THR A 13 13.75 -17.10 7.95
CA THR A 13 13.99 -15.88 7.15
C THR A 13 13.13 -15.84 5.89
N ALA A 14 13.00 -16.97 5.18
CA ALA A 14 12.18 -17.08 3.97
C ALA A 14 10.68 -16.82 4.26
N THR A 15 10.16 -17.35 5.37
CA THR A 15 8.78 -17.15 5.80
C THR A 15 8.51 -15.71 6.27
N ARG A 16 9.43 -15.09 7.01
CA ARG A 16 9.35 -13.67 7.41
C ARG A 16 9.30 -12.74 6.20
N ASN A 17 10.18 -12.95 5.21
CA ASN A 17 10.22 -12.14 4.00
C ASN A 17 8.93 -12.26 3.18
N ARG A 18 8.31 -13.44 3.15
CA ARG A 18 7.00 -13.64 2.51
C ARG A 18 5.90 -12.88 3.25
N ARG A 19 5.86 -12.93 4.59
CA ARG A 19 4.86 -12.19 5.39
C ARG A 19 4.98 -10.68 5.21
N ILE A 20 6.19 -10.13 5.28
CA ILE A 20 6.44 -8.69 5.06
C ILE A 20 5.96 -8.26 3.67
N ARG A 21 6.25 -9.07 2.64
CA ARG A 21 5.82 -8.79 1.27
C ARG A 21 4.29 -8.79 1.13
N VAL A 22 3.60 -9.73 1.79
CA VAL A 22 2.13 -9.78 1.80
C VAL A 22 1.53 -8.58 2.53
N LEU A 23 2.09 -8.20 3.69
CA LEU A 23 1.64 -7.01 4.42
C LEU A 23 1.82 -5.73 3.61
N PHE A 24 2.98 -5.56 2.98
CA PHE A 24 3.24 -4.42 2.11
C PHE A 24 2.29 -4.38 0.91
N HIS A 25 2.00 -5.54 0.32
CA HIS A 25 1.07 -5.63 -0.81
C HIS A 25 -0.37 -5.32 -0.37
N SER A 26 -0.80 -5.89 0.75
CA SER A 26 -2.12 -5.65 1.35
C SER A 26 -2.32 -4.17 1.69
N LEU A 27 -1.33 -3.54 2.33
CA LEU A 27 -1.34 -2.11 2.67
C LEU A 27 -1.35 -1.23 1.42
N GLY A 28 -0.52 -1.54 0.43
CA GLY A 28 -0.48 -0.81 -0.84
C GLY A 28 -1.80 -0.92 -1.60
N LEU A 29 -2.38 -2.12 -1.67
CA LEU A 29 -3.68 -2.33 -2.31
C LEU A 29 -4.81 -1.61 -1.58
N SER A 30 -4.83 -1.65 -0.24
CA SER A 30 -5.84 -0.93 0.55
C SER A 30 -5.71 0.58 0.39
N CYS A 31 -4.48 1.10 0.32
CA CYS A 31 -4.22 2.53 0.12
C CYS A 31 -4.67 2.99 -1.28
N LEU A 32 -4.42 2.18 -2.32
CA LEU A 32 -4.95 2.44 -3.65
C LEU A 32 -6.48 2.45 -3.68
N GLY A 33 -7.13 1.48 -3.04
CA GLY A 33 -8.59 1.45 -2.91
C GLY A 33 -9.13 2.67 -2.17
N GLY A 34 -8.46 3.09 -1.08
CA GLY A 34 -8.79 4.30 -0.34
C GLY A 34 -8.67 5.57 -1.18
N ALA A 35 -7.60 5.71 -1.98
CA ALA A 35 -7.43 6.85 -2.88
C ALA A 35 -8.54 6.94 -3.94
N ILE A 36 -8.96 5.81 -4.52
CA ILE A 36 -10.08 5.76 -5.46
C ILE A 36 -11.38 6.17 -4.77
N PHE A 37 -11.62 5.70 -3.55
CA PHE A 37 -12.81 6.06 -2.77
C PHE A 37 -12.84 7.56 -2.45
N LEU A 38 -11.72 8.14 -1.99
CA LEU A 38 -11.60 9.58 -1.77
C LEU A 38 -11.88 10.36 -3.05
N GLN A 39 -11.38 9.89 -4.19
CA GLN A 39 -11.63 10.54 -5.47
C GLN A 39 -13.12 10.53 -5.87
N ILE A 40 -13.85 9.45 -5.56
CA ILE A 40 -15.31 9.38 -5.77
C ILE A 40 -16.04 10.36 -4.86
N LEU A 41 -15.64 10.47 -3.58
CA LEU A 41 -16.21 11.45 -2.66
C LEU A 41 -15.97 12.89 -3.12
N VAL A 42 -14.75 13.18 -3.58
CA VAL A 42 -14.39 14.49 -4.17
C VAL A 42 -15.33 14.81 -5.33
N PHE A 43 -15.53 13.87 -6.26
CA PHE A 43 -16.43 14.11 -7.40
C PHE A 43 -17.88 14.27 -6.97
N THR A 44 -18.33 13.49 -5.99
CA THR A 44 -19.68 13.59 -5.43
C THR A 44 -19.90 14.98 -4.82
N ASP A 45 -18.94 15.47 -4.05
CA ASP A 45 -19.01 16.76 -3.39
C ASP A 45 -18.99 17.93 -4.40
N ILE A 46 -18.13 17.85 -5.43
CA ILE A 46 -18.12 18.84 -6.52
C ILE A 46 -19.46 18.86 -7.27
N LEU A 47 -20.07 17.69 -7.52
CA LEU A 47 -21.38 17.60 -8.18
C LEU A 47 -22.50 18.20 -7.33
N GLN A 48 -22.41 18.11 -6.00
CA GLN A 48 -23.43 18.61 -5.08
C GLN A 48 -23.27 20.09 -4.72
N HIS A 49 -22.04 20.54 -4.44
CA HIS A 49 -21.75 21.85 -3.87
C HIS A 49 -20.98 22.78 -4.84
N GLY A 50 -20.49 22.26 -5.98
CA GLY A 50 -19.78 23.03 -7.01
C GLY A 50 -18.29 23.28 -6.71
N TYR A 51 -17.82 22.93 -5.51
CA TYR A 51 -16.41 22.99 -5.11
C TYR A 51 -16.15 21.95 -4.02
N PHE A 52 -14.88 21.53 -3.88
CA PHE A 52 -14.45 20.58 -2.86
C PHE A 52 -13.61 21.29 -1.80
N MET A 53 -14.02 21.19 -0.54
CA MET A 53 -13.27 21.71 0.61
C MET A 53 -13.01 20.59 1.62
N ALA A 54 -11.98 19.78 1.38
CA ALA A 54 -11.42 18.90 2.40
C ALA A 54 -10.39 19.67 3.24
N VAL A 55 -10.88 20.30 4.30
CA VAL A 55 -10.02 20.90 5.33
C VAL A 55 -10.06 20.00 6.55
N GLU A 56 -8.97 19.29 6.79
CA GLU A 56 -8.80 18.49 8.00
C GLU A 56 -8.16 19.35 9.09
N ASN A 57 -8.92 19.62 10.16
CA ASN A 57 -8.48 20.49 11.24
C ASN A 57 -7.48 19.81 12.18
N ASN A 58 -7.40 18.48 12.17
CA ASN A 58 -6.47 17.73 13.00
C ASN A 58 -5.14 17.51 12.25
N PRO A 59 -4.04 18.16 12.68
CA PRO A 59 -2.76 18.08 11.98
C PRO A 59 -2.16 16.66 11.97
N ALA A 60 -2.50 15.82 12.94
CA ALA A 60 -2.02 14.44 12.99
C ALA A 60 -2.67 13.58 11.88
N ILE A 61 -3.96 13.78 11.63
CA ILE A 61 -4.72 13.05 10.60
C ILE A 61 -4.26 13.53 9.22
N LEU A 62 -4.13 14.84 9.03
CA LEU A 62 -3.62 15.42 7.79
C LEU A 62 -2.22 14.90 7.45
N ALA A 63 -1.31 14.84 8.44
CA ALA A 63 0.02 14.28 8.24
C ALA A 63 -0.04 12.78 7.85
N PHE A 64 -0.91 12.01 8.48
CA PHE A 64 -1.10 10.59 8.14
C PHE A 64 -1.63 10.41 6.71
N GLU A 65 -2.58 11.24 6.29
CA GLU A 65 -3.11 11.23 4.93
C GLU A 65 -2.04 11.56 3.89
N ILE A 66 -1.22 12.60 4.13
CA ILE A 66 -0.10 12.97 3.24
C ILE A 66 0.90 11.82 3.12
N VAL A 67 1.29 11.20 4.24
CA VAL A 67 2.21 10.06 4.26
C VAL A 67 1.64 8.86 3.50
N LEU A 68 0.37 8.53 3.75
CA LEU A 68 -0.30 7.44 3.05
C LEU A 68 -0.43 7.72 1.55
N THR A 69 -0.73 8.96 1.16
CA THR A 69 -0.84 9.36 -0.25
C THR A 69 0.48 9.20 -0.96
N PHE A 70 1.57 9.67 -0.35
CA PHE A 70 2.92 9.49 -0.88
C PHE A 70 3.30 8.01 -0.99
N PHE A 71 2.96 7.21 0.02
CA PHE A 71 3.15 5.76 0.00
C PHE A 71 2.37 5.09 -1.13
N ALA A 72 1.08 5.45 -1.32
CA ALA A 72 0.25 4.93 -2.40
C ALA A 72 0.84 5.25 -3.77
N LEU A 73 1.34 6.46 -3.97
CA LEU A 73 1.94 6.91 -5.23
C LEU A 73 3.19 6.09 -5.56
N ILE A 74 4.12 5.94 -4.61
CA ILE A 74 5.32 5.10 -4.81
C ILE A 74 4.91 3.65 -5.09
N TYR A 75 3.98 3.12 -4.31
CA TYR A 75 3.50 1.75 -4.46
C TYR A 75 2.83 1.52 -5.82
N PHE A 76 2.04 2.48 -6.31
CA PHE A 76 1.41 2.45 -7.61
C PHE A 76 2.44 2.34 -8.73
N VAL A 77 3.47 3.20 -8.70
CA VAL A 77 4.56 3.16 -9.69
C VAL A 77 5.28 1.81 -9.65
N TYR A 78 5.61 1.31 -8.46
CA TYR A 78 6.23 -0.01 -8.31
C TYR A 78 5.36 -1.14 -8.88
N MET A 79 4.05 -1.12 -8.57
CA MET A 79 3.11 -2.11 -9.06
C MET A 79 2.95 -2.03 -10.59
N TYR A 80 2.86 -0.82 -11.15
CA TYR A 80 2.78 -0.58 -12.60
C TYR A 80 4.03 -1.07 -13.34
N GLN A 81 5.22 -0.74 -12.82
CA GLN A 81 6.49 -1.25 -13.37
C GLN A 81 6.55 -2.77 -13.35
N ARG A 82 6.14 -3.39 -12.24
CA ARG A 82 6.09 -4.85 -12.12
C ARG A 82 5.08 -5.46 -13.10
N PHE A 83 3.93 -4.82 -13.29
CA PHE A 83 2.91 -5.25 -14.24
C PHE A 83 3.43 -5.23 -15.68
N ILE A 84 4.03 -4.12 -16.11
CA ILE A 84 4.62 -3.99 -17.45
C ILE A 84 5.73 -5.04 -17.69
N ARG A 85 6.58 -5.30 -16.69
CA ARG A 85 7.61 -6.36 -16.77
C ARG A 85 7.06 -7.78 -16.81
N SER A 86 5.82 -8.00 -16.36
CA SER A 86 5.18 -9.32 -16.40
C SER A 86 4.43 -9.58 -17.71
N VAL A 87 4.04 -8.51 -18.42
CA VAL A 87 3.31 -8.58 -19.69
C VAL A 87 4.26 -8.64 -20.88
N ARG A 88 5.48 -8.10 -20.74
CA ARG A 88 6.58 -8.22 -21.71
C ARG A 88 7.31 -9.55 -21.56
#